data_AF-A0A371J8L1-F1
#
_entry.id   AF-A0A371J8L1-F1
#
_cell.length_a   1.000
_cell.length_b   1.000
_cell.length_c   1.000
_cell.angle_alpha   90.00
_cell.angle_beta   90.00
_cell.angle_gamma   90.00
#
_symmetry.space_group_name_H-M   'P 1'
#
loop_
_entity.id
_entity.type
_entity.pdbx_description
1 polymer ?
#
loop_
_entity_poly.entity_id
_entity_poly.type
_entity_poly.pdbx_seq_one_letter_code
_entity_poly.pdbx_strand_id
1 'polypeptide(L)'
;MDNNKNSDTYEIIEDPRYKQCNKEALMGLGLGIINLVWWFGWGYGLGSKPVSEYTYILGFPAWFFMSCIVGGVLFSILTVIMINKFFKNMPLGPLSKEEVEEYRKDSSR
;
A
#
# COMPACT_ATOMS: atom_id res chain seq x y z
N MET A 1 -10.03 -53.42 20.81
CA MET A 1 -9.75 -52.05 21.26
C MET A 1 -8.77 -51.45 20.26
N ASP A 2 -9.27 -51.01 19.11
CA ASP A 2 -8.43 -50.39 18.08
C ASP A 2 -8.68 -48.88 18.14
N ASN A 3 -7.75 -48.20 18.79
CA ASN A 3 -7.69 -46.75 18.90
C ASN A 3 -7.32 -46.14 17.54
N ASN A 4 -8.23 -46.19 16.57
CA ASN A 4 -8.15 -45.34 15.38
C ASN A 4 -8.78 -43.98 15.72
N LYS A 5 -8.07 -43.22 16.56
CA LYS A 5 -8.35 -41.79 16.73
C LYS A 5 -7.75 -41.12 15.52
N ASN A 6 -8.57 -41.04 14.48
CA ASN A 6 -8.38 -40.22 13.29
C ASN A 6 -7.67 -38.92 13.69
N SER A 7 -6.38 -38.84 13.40
CA SER A 7 -5.70 -37.57 13.32
C SER A 7 -6.28 -36.90 12.09
N ASP A 8 -7.44 -36.26 12.24
CA ASP A 8 -7.89 -35.24 11.32
C ASP A 8 -6.83 -34.14 11.39
N THR A 9 -5.74 -34.34 10.65
CA THR A 9 -4.73 -33.34 10.40
C THR A 9 -5.48 -32.23 9.70
N TYR A 10 -5.87 -31.21 10.45
CA TYR A 10 -6.38 -29.97 9.89
C TYR A 10 -5.26 -29.44 9.00
N GLU A 11 -5.32 -29.76 7.72
CA GLU A 11 -4.40 -29.24 6.73
C GLU A 11 -4.67 -27.74 6.71
N ILE A 12 -3.76 -26.97 7.32
CA ILE A 12 -3.85 -25.51 7.32
C ILE A 12 -3.53 -25.10 5.88
N ILE A 13 -4.58 -25.02 5.07
CA ILE A 13 -4.48 -24.58 3.68
C ILE A 13 -4.25 -23.07 3.73
N GLU A 14 -3.05 -22.65 3.33
CA GLU A 14 -2.73 -21.22 3.23
C GLU A 14 -3.57 -20.58 2.11
N ASP A 15 -4.28 -19.51 2.47
CA ASP A 15 -5.14 -18.80 1.51
C ASP A 15 -4.25 -18.17 0.41
N PRO A 16 -4.42 -18.54 -0.87
CA PRO A 16 -3.63 -18.00 -1.98
C PRO A 16 -3.74 -16.47 -2.11
N ARG A 17 -4.80 -15.88 -1.54
CA ARG A 17 -5.02 -14.44 -1.42
C ARG A 17 -3.92 -13.72 -0.65
N TYR A 18 -3.29 -14.36 0.34
CA TYR A 18 -2.24 -13.73 1.15
C TYR A 18 -1.04 -13.27 0.32
N LYS A 19 -0.68 -13.99 -0.73
CA LYS A 19 0.42 -13.62 -1.63
C LYS A 19 0.12 -12.32 -2.39
N GLN A 20 -1.14 -12.08 -2.74
CA GLN A 20 -1.59 -10.84 -3.36
C GLN A 20 -1.62 -9.70 -2.34
N CYS A 21 -2.22 -9.93 -1.16
CA CYS A 21 -2.26 -8.94 -0.08
C CYS A 21 -0.86 -8.48 0.34
N ASN A 22 0.13 -9.38 0.38
CA ASN A 22 1.50 -9.02 0.73
C ASN A 22 2.14 -8.10 -0.32
N LYS A 23 1.88 -8.32 -1.61
CA LYS A 23 2.34 -7.42 -2.69
C LYS A 23 1.67 -6.06 -2.58
N GLU A 24 0.36 -6.02 -2.33
CA GLU A 24 -0.40 -4.79 -2.15
C GLU A 24 0.07 -3.99 -0.94
N ALA A 25 0.32 -4.67 0.20
CA ALA A 25 0.90 -4.07 1.39
C ALA A 25 2.29 -3.47 1.13
N LEU A 26 3.15 -4.17 0.39
CA LEU A 26 4.47 -3.67 0.04
C LEU A 26 4.42 -2.44 -0.87
N MET A 27 3.46 -2.40 -1.82
CA MET A 27 3.23 -1.22 -2.67
C MET A 27 2.74 -0.03 -1.85
N GLY A 28 1.80 -0.26 -0.91
CA GLY A 28 1.36 0.78 0.03
C GLY A 28 2.50 1.30 0.91
N LEU A 29 3.36 0.40 1.41
CA LEU A 29 4.56 0.76 2.16
C LEU A 29 5.52 1.61 1.32
N GLY A 30 5.76 1.22 0.07
CA GLY A 30 6.58 1.99 -0.86
C GLY A 30 6.03 3.40 -1.10
N LEU A 31 4.71 3.54 -1.30
CA LEU A 31 4.07 4.84 -1.45
C LEU A 31 4.22 5.70 -0.19
N GLY A 32 4.09 5.11 1.00
CA GLY A 32 4.32 5.79 2.28
C GLY A 32 5.76 6.28 2.45
N ILE A 33 6.75 5.47 2.06
CA ILE A 33 8.16 5.88 2.09
C ILE A 33 8.42 7.03 1.11
N ILE A 34 7.86 6.99 -0.10
CA ILE A 34 7.97 8.08 -1.07
C ILE A 34 7.33 9.36 -0.51
N ASN A 35 6.17 9.24 0.15
CA ASN A 35 5.53 10.36 0.85
C ASN A 35 6.43 10.96 1.91
N LEU A 36 7.07 10.11 2.72
CA LEU A 36 7.99 10.53 3.74
C LEU A 36 9.22 11.23 3.13
N VAL A 37 9.89 10.63 2.14
CA VAL A 37 11.05 11.24 1.48
C VAL A 37 10.68 12.57 0.81
N TRP A 38 9.52 12.65 0.16
CA TRP A 38 9.04 13.90 -0.43
C TRP A 38 8.83 14.97 0.63
N TRP A 39 8.13 14.62 1.72
CA TRP A 39 7.84 15.54 2.80
C TRP A 39 9.11 16.02 3.50
N PHE A 40 10.06 15.12 3.77
CA PHE A 40 11.36 15.47 4.35
C PHE A 40 12.23 16.28 3.37
N GLY A 41 12.26 15.92 2.09
CA GLY A 41 13.04 16.60 1.07
C GLY A 41 12.56 18.03 0.82
N TRP A 42 11.24 18.23 0.74
CA TRP A 42 10.67 19.57 0.53
C TRP A 42 10.56 20.38 1.82
N GLY A 43 10.24 19.72 2.93
CA GLY A 43 10.15 20.32 4.26
C GLY A 43 11.52 20.77 4.79
N TYR A 44 12.53 19.91 4.79
CA TYR A 44 13.86 20.26 5.29
C TYR A 44 14.78 20.84 4.22
N GLY A 45 14.68 20.41 2.95
CA GLY A 45 15.58 20.88 1.88
C GLY A 45 15.32 22.33 1.48
N LEU A 46 14.04 22.70 1.28
CA LEU A 46 13.66 24.09 1.03
C LEU A 46 13.43 24.88 2.32
N GLY A 47 13.03 24.23 3.42
CA GLY A 47 12.81 24.85 4.73
C GLY A 47 14.08 25.17 5.55
N SER A 48 15.26 24.75 5.11
CA SER A 48 16.55 25.14 5.73
C SER A 48 17.17 26.40 5.13
N LYS A 49 16.54 27.03 4.13
CA LYS A 49 17.02 28.31 3.59
C LYS A 49 16.71 29.46 4.56
N PRO A 50 17.52 30.54 4.59
CA PRO A 50 17.24 31.70 5.43
C PRO A 50 15.92 32.37 5.03
N VAL A 51 15.18 32.86 6.03
CA VAL A 51 13.85 33.48 5.89
C VAL A 51 13.77 34.58 4.82
N SER A 52 14.91 35.22 4.50
CA SER A 52 15.03 36.31 3.53
C SER A 52 14.98 35.89 2.05
N GLU A 53 15.20 34.61 1.73
CA GLU A 53 15.17 34.10 0.35
C GLU A 53 13.93 33.23 0.06
N TYR A 54 12.98 33.11 1.00
CA TYR A 54 11.79 32.33 0.72
C TYR A 54 10.94 33.00 -0.33
N THR A 55 10.64 32.24 -1.37
CA THR A 55 9.51 32.54 -2.24
C THR A 55 8.25 32.34 -1.42
N TYR A 56 7.44 33.39 -1.29
CA TYR A 56 6.12 33.29 -0.68
C TYR A 56 5.09 33.06 -1.79
N ILE A 57 4.31 32.00 -1.65
CA ILE A 57 3.18 31.71 -2.54
C ILE A 57 1.93 31.92 -1.71
N LEU A 58 1.09 32.88 -2.13
CA LEU A 58 -0.17 33.24 -1.45
C LEU A 58 0.00 33.64 0.04
N GLY A 59 1.14 34.25 0.39
CA GLY A 59 1.42 34.69 1.76
C GLY A 59 2.01 33.62 2.68
N PHE A 60 2.18 32.39 2.19
CA PHE A 60 2.83 31.30 2.93
C PHE A 60 4.19 30.96 2.32
N PRO A 61 5.16 30.47 3.11
CA PRO A 61 6.42 30.00 2.59
C PRO A 61 6.20 28.92 1.52
N ALA A 62 6.88 29.00 0.37
CA ALA A 62 6.70 28.06 -0.74
C ALA A 62 6.93 26.60 -0.32
N TRP A 63 7.82 26.34 0.65
CA TRP A 63 8.04 24.99 1.16
C TRP A 63 6.78 24.40 1.81
N PHE A 64 5.98 25.21 2.52
CA PHE A 64 4.71 24.78 3.11
C PHE A 64 3.68 24.51 2.01
N PHE A 65 3.56 25.41 1.04
CA PHE A 65 2.63 25.23 -0.08
C PHE A 65 2.93 23.96 -0.88
N MET A 66 4.20 23.71 -1.15
CA MET A 66 4.63 22.53 -1.88
C MET A 66 4.55 21.23 -1.05
N SER A 67 4.73 21.30 0.27
CA SER A 67 4.63 20.11 1.13
C SER A 67 3.18 19.73 1.44
N CYS A 68 2.33 20.71 1.78
CA CYS A 68 0.93 20.45 2.15
C CYS A 68 0.00 20.37 0.94
N ILE A 69 0.04 21.35 0.03
CA ILE A 69 -0.93 21.41 -1.07
C ILE A 69 -0.47 20.56 -2.24
N VAL A 70 0.74 20.79 -2.76
CA VAL A 70 1.25 20.00 -3.89
C VAL A 70 1.47 18.55 -3.47
N GLY A 71 2.10 18.32 -2.32
CA GLY A 71 2.23 16.98 -1.74
C GLY A 71 0.87 16.32 -1.55
N GLY A 72 -0.07 16.97 -0.86
CA GLY A 72 -1.41 16.43 -0.63
C GLY A 72 -2.14 16.01 -1.92
N VAL A 73 -2.13 16.88 -2.94
CA VAL A 73 -2.77 16.59 -4.24
C VAL A 73 -2.04 15.47 -4.98
N LEU A 74 -0.70 15.55 -5.07
CA LEU A 74 0.12 14.55 -5.75
C LEU A 74 -0.08 13.16 -5.13
N PHE A 75 0.05 13.04 -3.81
CA PHE A 75 -0.12 11.77 -3.12
C PHE A 75 -1.55 11.27 -3.18
N SER A 76 -2.57 12.13 -3.11
CA SER A 76 -3.97 11.70 -3.30
C SER A 76 -4.16 11.06 -4.67
N ILE A 77 -3.68 11.70 -5.74
CA ILE A 77 -3.77 11.17 -7.11
C ILE A 77 -3.00 9.85 -7.24
N LEU A 78 -1.76 9.79 -6.75
CA LEU A 78 -0.97 8.55 -6.76
C LEU A 78 -1.69 7.41 -6.04
N THR A 79 -2.31 7.69 -4.88
CA THR A 79 -3.04 6.68 -4.11
C THR A 79 -4.25 6.17 -4.89
N VAL A 80 -5.01 7.07 -5.53
CA VAL A 80 -6.16 6.70 -6.38
C VAL A 80 -5.72 5.84 -7.58
N ILE A 81 -4.61 6.20 -8.24
CA ILE A 81 -4.07 5.41 -9.35
C ILE A 81 -3.60 4.04 -8.85
N MET A 82 -2.92 3.99 -7.71
CA MET A 82 -2.45 2.75 -7.10
C MET A 82 -3.62 1.81 -6.80
N ILE A 83 -4.67 2.31 -6.14
CA ILE A 83 -5.86 1.52 -5.80
C ILE A 83 -6.52 1.00 -7.09
N ASN A 84 -6.78 1.86 -8.07
CA ASN A 84 -7.48 1.44 -9.28
C ASN A 84 -6.69 0.47 -10.16
N LYS A 85 -5.35 0.55 -10.17
CA LYS A 85 -4.54 -0.29 -11.06
C LYS A 85 -4.01 -1.56 -10.41
N PHE A 86 -3.78 -1.55 -9.09
CA PHE A 86 -3.07 -2.64 -8.42
C PHE A 86 -3.92 -3.42 -7.44
N PHE A 87 -4.97 -2.83 -6.86
CA PHE A 87 -5.81 -3.53 -5.89
C PHE A 87 -6.82 -4.38 -6.64
N LYS A 88 -6.79 -5.70 -6.40
CA LYS A 88 -7.84 -6.60 -6.87
C LYS A 88 -8.95 -6.65 -5.82
N ASN A 89 -10.20 -6.51 -6.27
CA ASN A 89 -11.34 -6.77 -5.40
C ASN A 89 -11.33 -8.25 -4.98
N MET A 90 -11.46 -8.49 -3.68
CA MET A 90 -11.33 -9.81 -3.09
C MET A 90 -12.47 -10.08 -2.12
N PRO A 91 -13.17 -11.23 -2.22
CA PRO A 91 -14.22 -11.59 -1.27
C PRO A 91 -13.61 -11.81 0.12
N LEU A 92 -14.29 -11.36 1.18
CA LEU A 92 -13.89 -11.64 2.57
C LEU A 92 -14.49 -12.95 3.11
N GLY A 93 -15.38 -13.58 2.34
CA GLY A 93 -16.02 -14.84 2.70
C GLY A 93 -15.11 -16.06 2.52
N PRO A 94 -15.51 -17.22 3.08
CA PRO A 94 -14.80 -18.48 2.90
C PRO A 94 -14.78 -18.86 1.41
N LEU A 95 -13.62 -19.25 0.89
CA LEU A 95 -13.54 -19.81 -0.46
C LEU A 95 -14.03 -21.25 -0.49
N SER A 96 -14.70 -21.63 -1.56
CA SER A 96 -14.81 -23.04 -1.94
C SER A 96 -13.44 -23.59 -2.38
N LYS A 97 -13.29 -24.92 -2.38
CA LYS A 97 -12.05 -25.57 -2.85
C LYS A 97 -11.77 -25.27 -4.33
N GLU A 98 -12.82 -25.11 -5.14
CA GLU A 98 -12.68 -24.76 -6.55
C GLU A 98 -12.13 -23.33 -6.73
N GLU A 99 -12.63 -22.37 -5.93
CA GLU A 99 -12.14 -20.98 -5.98
C GLU A 99 -10.66 -20.90 -5.55
N VAL A 100 -10.24 -21.65 -4.53
CA VAL A 100 -8.84 -21.72 -4.09
C VAL A 100 -7.92 -22.23 -5.21
N GLU A 101 -8.33 -23.27 -5.95
CA GLU A 101 -7.55 -23.80 -7.08
C GLU A 101 -7.47 -22.80 -8.24
N GLU A 102 -8.54 -22.06 -8.51
CA GLU A 102 -8.54 -21.00 -9.52
C GLU A 102 -7.57 -19.87 -9.16
N TYR A 103 -7.60 -19.38 -7.91
CA TYR A 103 -6.64 -18.38 -7.42
C TYR A 103 -5.20 -18.91 -7.45
N ARG A 104 -4.97 -20.19 -7.18
CA ARG A 104 -3.63 -20.81 -7.29
C ARG A 104 -3.14 -20.88 -8.74
N LYS A 105 -4.03 -21.13 -9.71
CA LYS A 105 -3.70 -21.08 -11.15
C LYS A 105 -3.46 -19.66 -11.67
N ASP A 106 -4.23 -18.68 -11.21
CA ASP A 106 -4.01 -17.26 -11.56
C ASP A 106 -2.69 -16.73 -10.96
N SER A 107 -2.36 -17.16 -9.74
CA SER A 107 -1.13 -16.77 -9.02
C SER A 107 0.15 -17.49 -9.50
N SER A 108 0.01 -18.54 -10.32
CA SER A 108 1.12 -19.29 -10.92
C SER A 108 1.43 -18.93 -12.38
N ARG A 109 0.58 -18.13 -13.03
CA ARG A 109 0.87 -17.44 -14.29
C ARG A 109 1.59 -16.12 -14.03
#